data_AF-A0A969TKL2-F1
#
_entry.id   AF-A0A969TKL2-F1
#
_cell.length_a   1.000
_cell.length_b   1.000
_cell.length_c   1.000
_cell.angle_alpha   90.00
_cell.angle_beta   90.00
_cell.angle_gamma   90.00
#
_symmetry.space_group_name_H-M   'P 1'
#
loop_
_entity.id
_entity.type
_entity.pdbx_description
1 polymer ?
#
loop_
_entity_poly.entity_id
_entity_poly.type
_entity_poly.pdbx_seq_one_letter_code
_entity_poly.pdbx_strand_id
1 'polypeptide(L)'
;MVGDEMALCGETYAGIGADEAAISFNDFRFYVSNIQLLTAEGDAMPFQLAQDGMWQVEDVALLDFENGEAGCSEIGNAALNGEVIGMAPSGEYV
;
A
#
# COMPACT_ATOMS: atom_id res chain seq x y z
N MET A 1 -1.80 6.52 2.22
CA MET A 1 -2.44 7.84 2.03
C MET A 1 -3.50 8.06 3.10
N VAL A 2 -3.67 9.29 3.57
CA VAL A 2 -4.82 9.74 4.35
C VAL A 2 -5.45 10.88 3.55
N GLY A 3 -6.55 10.60 2.84
CA GLY A 3 -7.02 11.49 1.78
C GLY A 3 -5.95 11.66 0.70
N ASP A 4 -5.56 12.91 0.43
CA ASP A 4 -4.53 13.27 -0.56
C ASP A 4 -3.12 13.35 0.04
N GLU A 5 -2.97 13.10 1.34
CA GLU A 5 -1.67 13.17 2.04
C GLU A 5 -1.03 11.80 2.18
N MET A 6 0.30 11.73 2.13
CA MET A 6 1.02 10.50 2.47
C MET A 6 0.84 10.20 3.96
N ALA A 7 0.62 8.92 4.29
CA ALA A 7 0.57 8.48 5.68
C ALA A 7 2.02 8.34 6.18
N LEU A 8 2.37 9.06 7.24
CA LEU A 8 3.71 9.14 7.80
C LEU A 8 3.67 8.86 9.30
N CYS A 9 4.75 8.29 9.82
CA CYS A 9 4.93 8.11 11.25
C CYS A 9 5.11 9.48 11.94
N GLY A 10 4.54 9.62 13.14
CA GLY A 10 4.65 10.85 13.95
C GLY A 10 3.67 11.96 13.59
N GLU A 11 2.97 11.84 12.46
CA GLU A 11 1.92 12.78 12.07
C GLU A 11 0.56 12.43 12.69
N THR A 12 -0.26 13.46 12.90
CA THR A 12 -1.66 13.31 13.33
C THR A 12 -2.60 13.88 12.28
N TYR A 13 -3.52 13.05 11.81
CA TYR A 13 -4.49 13.40 10.78
C TYR A 13 -5.86 13.58 11.42
N ALA A 14 -6.47 14.76 11.25
CA ALA A 14 -7.78 15.09 11.80
C ALA A 14 -8.90 14.95 10.76
N GLY A 15 -10.15 14.97 11.22
CA GLY A 15 -11.32 14.96 10.32
C GLY A 15 -11.56 13.61 9.64
N ILE A 16 -11.09 12.51 10.25
CA ILE A 16 -11.20 11.18 9.65
C ILE A 16 -12.53 10.53 10.04
N GLY A 17 -13.29 10.12 9.02
CA GLY A 17 -14.56 9.42 9.19
C GLY A 17 -15.72 10.32 9.66
N ALA A 18 -16.87 9.71 9.94
CA ALA A 18 -18.08 10.44 10.34
C ALA A 18 -17.96 11.13 11.71
N ASP A 19 -17.05 10.65 12.57
CA ASP A 19 -16.82 11.19 13.92
C ASP A 19 -15.72 12.28 13.95
N GLU A 20 -15.20 12.69 12.79
CA GLU A 20 -14.12 13.68 12.66
C GLU A 20 -12.88 13.35 13.51
N ALA A 21 -12.52 12.08 13.60
CA ALA A 21 -11.47 11.60 14.49
C ALA A 21 -10.09 12.16 14.14
N ALA A 22 -9.23 12.28 15.16
CA ALA A 22 -7.80 12.47 15.01
C ALA A 22 -7.09 11.12 15.16
N ILE A 23 -6.29 10.74 14.16
CA ILE A 23 -5.58 9.46 14.13
C ILE A 23 -4.07 9.68 13.97
N SER A 24 -3.29 8.75 14.51
CA SER A 24 -1.86 8.62 14.28
C SER A 24 -1.51 7.14 14.09
N PHE A 25 -0.46 6.85 13.33
CA PHE A 25 -0.04 5.47 13.07
C PHE A 25 1.17 5.09 13.92
N ASN A 26 1.13 3.87 14.47
CA ASN A 26 2.28 3.23 15.12
C ASN A 26 2.90 2.11 14.26
N ASP A 27 2.16 1.64 13.25
CA ASP A 27 2.60 0.67 12.26
C ASP A 27 1.53 0.69 11.14
N PHE A 28 1.85 1.25 9.97
CA PHE A 28 0.92 1.28 8.85
C PHE A 28 1.43 0.42 7.69
N ARG A 29 1.10 -0.86 7.78
CA ARG A 29 1.45 -1.87 6.80
C ARG A 29 0.29 -2.80 6.54
N PHE A 30 0.19 -3.30 5.32
CA PHE A 30 -0.81 -4.30 4.97
C PHE A 30 -0.39 -5.09 3.74
N TYR A 31 -0.89 -6.33 3.69
CA TYR A 31 -0.70 -7.18 2.54
C TYR A 31 -1.83 -6.98 1.52
N VAL A 32 -1.46 -6.95 0.25
CA VAL A 32 -2.39 -7.04 -0.88
C VAL A 32 -2.08 -8.32 -1.64
N SER A 33 -3.11 -8.97 -2.17
CA SER A 33 -2.95 -10.19 -2.95
C SER A 33 -3.97 -10.28 -4.07
N ASN A 34 -3.69 -11.16 -5.05
CA ASN A 34 -4.59 -11.43 -6.18
C ASN A 34 -5.02 -10.16 -6.94
N ILE A 35 -4.04 -9.29 -7.25
CA ILE A 35 -4.29 -8.06 -7.99
C ILE A 35 -4.75 -8.39 -9.41
N GLN A 36 -5.85 -7.76 -9.82
CA GLN A 36 -6.42 -7.88 -11.15
C GLN A 36 -6.69 -6.50 -11.73
N LEU A 37 -6.47 -6.36 -13.03
CA LEU A 37 -6.76 -5.15 -13.80
C LEU A 37 -8.01 -5.38 -14.64
N LEU A 38 -8.90 -4.41 -14.69
CA LEU A 38 -10.12 -4.47 -15.49
C LEU A 38 -9.85 -3.90 -16.88
N THR A 39 -10.21 -4.64 -17.93
CA THR A 39 -10.23 -4.10 -19.29
C THR A 39 -11.40 -3.14 -19.48
N ALA A 40 -11.41 -2.40 -20.59
CA ALA A 40 -12.53 -1.53 -20.95
C ALA A 40 -13.87 -2.28 -21.09
N GLU A 41 -13.82 -3.58 -21.38
CA GLU A 41 -14.97 -4.48 -21.49
C GLU A 41 -15.41 -5.07 -20.13
N GLY A 42 -14.64 -4.81 -19.06
CA GLY A 42 -14.91 -5.29 -17.71
C GLY A 42 -14.34 -6.68 -17.39
N ASP A 43 -13.50 -7.24 -18.27
CA ASP A 43 -12.82 -8.51 -18.01
C ASP A 43 -11.66 -8.32 -17.03
N ALA A 44 -11.51 -9.23 -16.09
CA ALA A 44 -10.43 -9.18 -15.10
C ALA A 44 -9.19 -9.93 -15.60
N MET A 45 -8.08 -9.21 -15.72
CA MET A 45 -6.79 -9.74 -16.15
C MET A 45 -5.84 -9.81 -14.96
N PRO A 46 -5.13 -10.94 -14.75
CA PRO A 46 -4.21 -11.07 -13.63
C PRO A 46 -3.03 -10.11 -13.78
N PHE A 47 -2.65 -9.46 -12.69
CA PHE A 47 -1.42 -8.68 -12.60
C PHE A 47 -0.29 -9.54 -12.03
N GLN A 48 0.76 -9.76 -12.81
CA GLN A 48 1.88 -10.59 -12.40
C GLN A 48 2.89 -9.76 -11.61
N LEU A 49 3.02 -10.06 -10.32
CA LEU A 49 3.96 -9.36 -9.45
C LEU A 49 5.41 -9.62 -9.87
N ALA A 50 6.23 -8.57 -9.83
CA ALA A 50 7.68 -8.73 -9.82
C ALA A 50 8.09 -9.56 -8.60
N GLN A 51 9.10 -10.42 -8.75
CA GLN A 51 9.49 -11.36 -7.70
C GLN A 51 10.78 -10.86 -7.07
N ASP A 52 10.69 -9.84 -6.21
CA ASP A 52 11.86 -9.23 -5.57
C ASP A 52 12.31 -9.96 -4.28
N GLY A 53 11.43 -10.81 -3.72
CA GLY A 53 11.72 -11.60 -2.52
C GLY A 53 11.85 -10.78 -1.23
N MET A 54 11.56 -9.48 -1.27
CA MET A 54 11.61 -8.57 -0.13
C MET A 54 10.22 -8.01 0.18
N TRP A 55 9.59 -7.40 -0.82
CA TRP A 55 8.27 -6.77 -0.69
C TRP A 55 7.18 -7.60 -1.31
N GLN A 56 7.51 -8.41 -2.31
CA GLN A 56 6.53 -9.15 -3.07
C GLN A 56 7.06 -10.51 -3.53
N VAL A 57 6.23 -11.52 -3.32
CA VAL A 57 6.51 -12.91 -3.66
C VAL A 57 5.20 -13.62 -4.00
N GLU A 58 5.25 -14.49 -5.00
CA GLU A 58 4.08 -15.18 -5.54
C GLU A 58 2.98 -14.17 -5.90
N ASP A 59 1.81 -14.26 -5.26
CA ASP A 59 0.64 -13.42 -5.49
C ASP A 59 0.41 -12.39 -4.38
N VAL A 60 1.40 -12.14 -3.51
CA VAL A 60 1.31 -11.25 -2.35
C VAL A 60 2.36 -10.13 -2.41
N ALA A 61 1.95 -8.90 -2.09
CA ALA A 61 2.84 -7.77 -1.84
C ALA A 61 2.55 -7.16 -0.45
N LEU A 62 3.61 -6.77 0.27
CA LEU A 62 3.55 -5.98 1.48
C LEU A 62 3.69 -4.50 1.11
N LEU A 63 2.63 -3.72 1.32
CA LEU A 63 2.71 -2.27 1.29
C LEU A 63 3.12 -1.77 2.67
N ASP A 64 4.15 -0.94 2.68
CA ASP A 64 4.81 -0.43 3.87
C ASP A 64 4.93 1.10 3.83
N PHE A 65 4.25 1.76 4.77
CA PHE A 65 4.26 3.21 4.96
C PHE A 65 4.88 3.62 6.30
N GLU A 66 5.38 2.67 7.10
CA GLU A 66 6.12 2.99 8.32
C GLU A 66 7.61 3.13 8.01
N ASN A 67 8.24 4.19 8.53
CA ASN A 67 9.66 4.46 8.31
C ASN A 67 10.51 4.22 9.57
N GLY A 68 9.98 3.52 10.57
CA GLY A 68 10.66 3.26 11.83
C GLY A 68 10.96 4.52 12.67
N GLU A 69 10.34 5.66 12.37
CA GLU A 69 10.52 6.90 13.14
C GLU A 69 9.30 7.18 14.05
N ALA A 70 9.48 8.07 15.03
CA ALA A 70 8.43 8.55 15.93
C ALA A 70 7.56 7.41 16.49
N GLY A 71 6.24 7.43 16.27
CA GLY A 71 5.30 6.41 16.75
C GLY A 71 5.60 4.98 16.25
N CYS A 72 6.42 4.84 15.21
CA CYS A 72 6.80 3.57 14.61
C CYS A 72 8.17 3.04 15.10
N SER A 73 8.86 3.74 16.00
CA SER A 73 10.26 3.44 16.34
C SER A 73 10.51 2.14 17.10
N GLU A 74 9.49 1.56 17.73
CA GLU A 74 9.66 0.37 18.58
C GLU A 74 9.78 -0.94 17.78
N ILE A 75 9.13 -1.03 16.61
CA ILE A 75 9.05 -2.27 15.81
C ILE A 75 9.23 -2.01 14.30
N GLY A 76 9.37 -0.74 13.91
CA GLY A 76 9.48 -0.33 12.52
C GLY A 76 10.90 -0.36 11.96
N ASN A 77 11.02 -0.03 10.68
CA ASN A 77 12.28 0.00 9.96
C ASN A 77 12.31 1.14 8.93
N ALA A 78 13.50 1.52 8.47
CA ALA A 78 13.65 2.71 7.61
C ALA A 78 13.15 2.51 6.17
N ALA A 79 12.96 1.27 5.72
CA ALA A 79 12.59 0.99 4.33
C ALA A 79 11.08 1.16 4.13
N LEU A 80 10.69 1.70 2.98
CA LEU A 80 9.30 1.93 2.61
C LEU A 80 8.95 1.17 1.33
N ASN A 81 7.69 0.77 1.20
CA ASN A 81 7.14 0.24 -0.03
C ASN A 81 5.71 0.73 -0.26
N GLY A 82 5.57 1.89 -0.91
CA GLY A 82 4.27 2.48 -1.22
C GLY A 82 3.64 2.01 -2.52
N GLU A 83 4.29 1.10 -3.26
CA GLU A 83 3.92 0.71 -4.61
C GLU A 83 3.89 -0.80 -4.78
N VAL A 84 3.13 -1.27 -5.77
CA VAL A 84 3.19 -2.66 -6.21
C VAL A 84 3.74 -2.68 -7.63
N ILE A 85 4.78 -3.47 -7.86
CA ILE A 85 5.48 -3.52 -9.15
C ILE A 85 5.15 -4.83 -9.85
N GLY A 86 4.92 -4.80 -11.15
CA GLY A 86 4.60 -6.02 -11.88
C GLY A 86 4.31 -5.75 -13.34
N MET A 87 3.75 -6.76 -14.00
CA MET A 87 3.41 -6.71 -15.41
C MET A 87 1.96 -7.14 -15.60
N ALA A 88 1.26 -6.40 -16.44
CA ALA A 88 -0.02 -6.78 -16.99
C ALA A 88 0.17 -7.41 -18.38
N PRO A 89 -0.73 -8.28 -18.84
CA PRO A 89 -0.85 -8.59 -20.27
C PRO A 89 -0.97 -7.31 -21.11
N SER A 90 -0.65 -7.41 -22.40
CA SER A 90 -0.87 -6.28 -23.33
C SER A 90 -2.37 -6.03 -23.49
N GLY A 91 -2.82 -4.79 -23.32
CA GLY A 91 -4.22 -4.42 -23.43
C GLY A 91 -4.49 -2.99 -22.98
N GLU A 92 -5.72 -2.53 -23.18
CA GLU A 92 -6.23 -1.27 -22.64
C GLU A 92 -6.98 -1.56 -21.33
N TYR A 93 -6.70 -0.77 -20.30
CA TYR A 93 -7.22 -0.94 -18.94
C TYR A 93 -7.86 0.37 -18.47
N VAL A 94 -8.79 0.27 -17.50
CA VAL A 94 -9.52 1.43 -16.93
C VAL A 94 -9.36 1.56 -15.43
#